data_AF-A0A3E0KHQ5-F1
#
_entry.id   AF-A0A3E0KHQ5-F1
#
_cell.length_a   1.000
_cell.length_b   1.000
_cell.length_c   1.000
_cell.angle_alpha   90.00
_cell.angle_beta   90.00
_cell.angle_gamma   90.00
#
_symmetry.space_group_name_H-M   'P 1'
#
loop_
_entity.id
_entity.type
_entity.pdbx_description
1 polymer ?
#
loop_
_entity_poly.entity_id
_entity_poly.type
_entity_poly.pdbx_seq_one_letter_code
_entity_poly.pdbx_strand_id
1 'polypeptide(L)'
;MRERQLVSWKIGGEQGQGIDSTGEMLATVCNRLGYYIYGYRQFSSRIKGGHSNYKIRISTEPVASTSADLDVLVAIDQETIDKNYHELTPGSYLVADSRFNPEVPEDCPATLISVPMTQIAQELGSAVMRNTVSLGVSAYILGLPIDEFKKALEQRFARRPELAEQNIKVLEAGYEYAKENLADPEWRLAAGDGKSRLLMMGNEAVALGAAAAGCRFSAAYPITPASEVMENLMSILPRFGGVVVQAEDEIAAITACIGAGFAGARAMTATSGPGISLMQEAIGLAHVAEIPLVIVDTQRGGPSTGMPTKQEQSDLWAILYGSHGDTVRIALAPSSVEESFYDTAAAFNLADKYQCPVFVVTDLSLSLNKQTVEDLDIKKITIDRGELLTDEEIAAQAEEDGFRRYRVTESGISPRPLPGQPKGQYLATGVEHNEFGKVSEDPKNRVAMMDKRQRKIPTDPREMGLSGIKYNGPEAPDLLLIGIGSTYGPIDDARRALAAEGLSVGHAHVRVLAPLPVGELSELMGTATHVIVVDNNQNGQLFQLIDYKVGKALREAGVDVPLMHSVRKYDGTPFLPEEIVAEAKEVTQVAEAS
;
A
#
# COMPACT_ATOMS: atom_id res chain seq x y z
N MET A 1 20.95 10.23 30.81
CA MET A 1 19.61 9.80 30.35
C MET A 1 19.85 8.90 29.15
N ARG A 2 19.20 7.73 29.07
CA ARG A 2 19.38 6.86 27.89
C ARG A 2 18.60 7.45 26.72
N GLU A 3 19.15 7.38 25.51
CA GLU A 3 18.45 7.80 24.30
C GLU A 3 18.04 6.56 23.51
N ARG A 4 16.80 6.53 23.03
CA ARG A 4 16.30 5.51 22.12
C ARG A 4 16.21 6.08 20.71
N GLN A 5 16.75 5.35 19.73
CA GLN A 5 16.68 5.74 18.31
C GLN A 5 15.30 5.48 17.70
N LEU A 6 14.57 4.52 18.27
CA LEU A 6 13.24 4.09 17.83
C LEU A 6 12.35 3.97 19.07
N VAL A 7 11.12 4.46 18.96
CA VAL A 7 10.08 4.34 19.97
C VAL A 7 8.76 3.90 19.35
N SER A 8 8.13 2.90 19.93
CA SER A 8 6.75 2.47 19.64
C SER A 8 5.78 3.13 20.61
N TRP A 9 4.93 4.03 20.11
CA TRP A 9 3.88 4.70 20.88
C TRP A 9 2.50 4.26 20.39
N LYS A 10 1.56 4.00 21.29
CA LYS A 10 0.19 3.61 20.93
C LYS A 10 -0.82 4.34 21.79
N ILE A 11 -1.90 4.79 21.17
CA ILE A 11 -3.12 5.22 21.88
C ILE A 11 -4.28 4.29 21.54
N GLY A 12 -5.09 3.96 22.54
CA GLY A 12 -6.30 3.16 22.35
C GLY A 12 -7.52 3.75 23.05
N GLY A 13 -8.69 3.36 22.53
CA GLY A 13 -9.98 3.61 23.12
C GLY A 13 -11.12 3.36 22.14
N GLU A 14 -12.34 3.69 22.54
CA GLU A 14 -13.53 3.47 21.71
C GLU A 14 -13.53 4.26 20.38
N GLN A 15 -13.95 3.59 19.30
CA GLN A 15 -14.13 4.20 17.98
C GLN A 15 -15.09 5.41 18.04
N GLY A 16 -14.62 6.55 17.55
CA GLY A 16 -15.35 7.83 17.58
C GLY A 16 -14.90 8.79 18.67
N GLN A 17 -13.99 8.39 19.57
CA GLN A 17 -13.44 9.25 20.61
C GLN A 17 -12.18 10.03 20.19
N GLY A 18 -11.82 10.02 18.91
CA GLY A 18 -10.72 10.84 18.37
C GLY A 18 -9.31 10.23 18.50
N ILE A 19 -9.21 8.92 18.75
CA ILE A 19 -7.95 8.13 18.86
C ILE A 19 -7.02 8.37 17.66
N ASP A 20 -7.51 8.15 16.44
CA ASP A 20 -6.74 8.34 15.21
C ASP A 20 -6.22 9.77 15.10
N SER A 21 -7.07 10.74 15.42
CA SER A 21 -6.76 12.16 15.30
C SER A 21 -5.71 12.64 16.30
N THR A 22 -5.57 11.92 17.42
CA THR A 22 -4.53 12.16 18.42
C THR A 22 -3.21 11.56 17.96
N GLY A 23 -3.22 10.33 17.46
CA GLY A 23 -2.02 9.74 16.86
C GLY A 23 -1.51 10.51 15.65
N GLU A 24 -2.40 10.99 14.77
CA GLU A 24 -2.01 11.85 13.64
C GLU A 24 -1.33 13.15 14.07
N MET A 25 -1.76 13.74 15.20
CA MET A 25 -1.12 14.93 15.73
C MET A 25 0.30 14.64 16.22
N LEU A 26 0.51 13.54 16.95
CA LEU A 26 1.84 13.11 17.37
C LEU A 26 2.74 12.82 16.17
N ALA A 27 2.24 12.04 15.20
CA ALA A 27 2.96 11.72 13.96
C ALA A 27 3.37 12.98 13.19
N THR A 28 2.45 13.96 13.07
CA THR A 28 2.71 15.22 12.38
C THR A 28 3.81 16.04 13.07
N VAL A 29 3.75 16.15 14.39
CA VAL A 29 4.77 16.89 15.16
C VAL A 29 6.13 16.20 15.05
N CYS A 30 6.16 14.86 15.18
CA CYS A 30 7.40 14.12 15.06
C CYS A 30 7.99 14.21 13.64
N ASN A 31 7.18 14.14 12.59
CA ASN A 31 7.64 14.33 11.23
C ASN A 31 8.27 15.73 11.02
N ARG A 32 7.69 16.80 11.58
CA ARG A 32 8.27 18.16 11.52
C ARG A 32 9.61 18.28 12.23
N LEU A 33 9.81 17.49 13.28
CA LEU A 33 11.06 17.39 14.02
C LEU A 33 12.12 16.53 13.30
N GLY A 34 11.80 15.94 12.14
CA GLY A 34 12.72 15.14 11.36
C GLY A 34 12.78 13.67 11.73
N TYR A 35 11.71 13.13 12.33
CA TYR A 35 11.59 11.69 12.56
C TYR A 35 10.97 10.98 11.35
N TYR A 36 11.39 9.74 11.14
CA TYR A 36 10.70 8.77 10.30
C TYR A 36 9.55 8.14 11.07
N ILE A 37 8.39 8.12 10.44
CA ILE A 37 7.13 7.67 11.05
C ILE A 37 6.56 6.50 10.25
N TYR A 38 6.14 5.45 10.97
CA TYR A 38 5.25 4.41 10.46
C TYR A 38 4.04 4.27 11.39
N GLY A 39 2.85 4.57 10.89
CA GLY A 39 1.61 4.48 11.65
C GLY A 39 0.77 3.26 11.27
N TYR A 40 0.39 2.42 12.23
CA TYR A 40 -0.50 1.28 12.05
C TYR A 40 -1.82 1.47 12.80
N ARG A 41 -2.94 1.52 12.05
CA ARG A 41 -4.28 1.70 12.61
C ARG A 41 -4.99 0.36 12.73
N GLN A 42 -5.55 0.10 13.91
CA GLN A 42 -6.42 -1.05 14.12
C GLN A 42 -7.82 -0.57 14.46
N PHE A 43 -8.76 -0.94 13.59
CA PHE A 43 -10.16 -0.54 13.72
C PHE A 43 -11.09 -1.68 13.31
N SER A 44 -12.33 -1.59 13.79
CA SER A 44 -13.39 -2.55 13.47
C SER A 44 -14.27 -2.03 12.34
N SER A 45 -14.97 -2.92 11.64
CA SER A 45 -15.94 -2.57 10.59
C SER A 45 -17.24 -1.97 11.19
N ARG A 46 -17.10 -0.92 12.00
CA ARG A 46 -18.17 -0.19 12.69
C ARG A 46 -17.85 1.30 12.65
N ILE A 47 -18.90 2.13 12.55
CA ILE A 47 -18.75 3.59 12.50
C ILE A 47 -18.51 4.19 13.89
N LYS A 48 -19.13 3.61 14.92
CA LYS A 48 -18.94 3.98 16.34
C LYS A 48 -19.02 2.74 17.22
N GLY A 49 -18.30 2.78 18.33
CA GLY A 49 -18.28 1.71 19.33
C GLY A 49 -17.34 0.56 18.97
N GLY A 50 -16.81 -0.07 20.01
CA GLY A 50 -15.73 -1.06 19.91
C GLY A 50 -14.35 -0.43 19.97
N HIS A 51 -13.36 -1.24 20.31
CA HIS A 51 -11.98 -0.81 20.49
C HIS A 51 -11.31 -0.41 19.16
N SER A 52 -10.60 0.71 19.20
CA SER A 52 -9.64 1.12 18.18
C SER A 52 -8.31 1.47 18.82
N ASN A 53 -7.22 1.28 18.09
CA ASN A 53 -5.93 1.79 18.49
C ASN A 53 -5.14 2.30 17.29
N TYR A 54 -4.20 3.19 17.57
CA TYR A 54 -3.26 3.69 16.59
C TYR A 54 -1.85 3.58 17.15
N LYS A 55 -1.07 2.64 16.61
CA LYS A 55 0.35 2.44 16.92
C LYS A 55 1.20 3.27 15.96
N ILE A 56 2.23 3.93 16.47
CA ILE A 56 3.13 4.79 15.72
C ILE A 56 4.54 4.43 16.13
N ARG A 57 5.37 4.03 15.17
CA ARG A 57 6.81 3.91 15.34
C ARG A 57 7.46 5.22 14.92
N ILE A 58 8.26 5.78 15.82
CA ILE A 58 8.95 7.05 15.68
C ILE A 58 10.45 6.75 15.73
N SER A 59 11.16 7.04 14.65
CA SER A 59 12.55 6.61 14.47
C SER A 59 13.42 7.74 13.93
N THR A 60 14.69 7.77 14.33
CA THR A 60 15.71 8.63 13.72
C THR A 60 16.20 8.08 12.36
N GLU A 61 15.93 6.81 12.09
CA GLU A 61 16.22 6.11 10.83
C GLU A 61 14.93 5.65 10.12
N PRO A 62 14.95 5.41 8.80
CA PRO A 62 13.78 4.89 8.08
C PRO A 62 13.15 3.65 8.74
N VAL A 63 11.83 3.68 8.90
CA VAL A 63 11.02 2.58 9.45
C VAL A 63 9.82 2.31 8.54
N ALA A 64 9.57 1.04 8.23
CA ALA A 64 8.58 0.63 7.22
C ALA A 64 7.64 -0.49 7.69
N SER A 65 7.65 -0.83 8.98
CA SER A 65 6.88 -1.94 9.56
C SER A 65 6.36 -1.58 10.95
N THR A 66 5.32 -2.28 11.40
CA THR A 66 4.97 -2.35 12.83
C THR A 66 5.79 -3.46 13.51
N SER A 67 5.80 -3.51 14.84
CA SER A 67 6.56 -4.47 15.65
C SER A 67 5.73 -4.99 16.81
N ALA A 68 6.20 -6.07 17.47
CA ALA A 68 5.55 -6.63 18.66
C ALA A 68 5.65 -5.70 19.87
N ASP A 69 6.76 -4.98 20.00
CA ASP A 69 7.09 -4.17 21.17
C ASP A 69 6.32 -2.84 21.26
N LEU A 70 6.09 -2.39 22.48
CA LEU A 70 5.44 -1.12 22.78
C LEU A 70 6.14 -0.42 23.94
N ASP A 71 6.51 0.83 23.75
CA ASP A 71 7.25 1.63 24.72
C ASP A 71 6.34 2.56 25.52
N VAL A 72 5.30 3.08 24.88
CA VAL A 72 4.31 3.93 25.52
C VAL A 72 2.91 3.52 25.08
N LEU A 73 2.09 3.08 26.04
CA LEU A 73 0.66 2.85 25.84
C LEU A 73 -0.14 3.96 26.51
N VAL A 74 -0.92 4.70 25.73
CA VAL A 74 -1.92 5.66 26.22
C VAL A 74 -3.29 5.00 26.21
N ALA A 75 -3.82 4.74 27.40
CA ALA A 75 -5.11 4.08 27.62
C ALA A 75 -6.19 5.09 28.05
N ILE A 76 -7.18 5.28 27.17
CA ILE A 76 -8.33 6.15 27.42
C ILE A 76 -9.47 5.41 28.14
N ASP A 77 -9.44 4.07 28.12
CA ASP A 77 -10.34 3.16 28.81
C ASP A 77 -9.60 1.88 29.25
N GLN A 78 -10.27 1.06 30.07
CA GLN A 78 -9.75 -0.22 30.57
C GLN A 78 -9.54 -1.25 29.45
N GLU A 79 -10.44 -1.28 28.46
CA GLU A 79 -10.35 -2.22 27.32
C GLU A 79 -9.04 -2.03 26.54
N THR A 80 -8.51 -0.80 26.48
CA THR A 80 -7.20 -0.52 25.91
C THR A 80 -6.07 -1.23 26.64
N ILE A 81 -6.09 -1.25 27.98
CA ILE A 81 -5.10 -1.93 28.80
C ILE A 81 -5.20 -3.43 28.53
N ASP A 82 -6.39 -4.00 28.73
CA ASP A 82 -6.65 -5.43 28.62
C ASP A 82 -6.20 -6.01 27.28
N LYS A 83 -6.37 -5.24 26.20
CA LYS A 83 -6.02 -5.66 24.84
C LYS A 83 -4.59 -5.42 24.41
N ASN A 84 -3.80 -4.58 25.09
CA ASN A 84 -2.50 -4.13 24.57
C ASN A 84 -1.35 -4.23 25.58
N TYR A 85 -1.61 -4.57 26.85
CA TYR A 85 -0.55 -4.63 27.86
C TYR A 85 0.55 -5.66 27.54
N HIS A 86 0.21 -6.74 26.82
CA HIS A 86 1.14 -7.80 26.43
C HIS A 86 2.20 -7.35 25.42
N GLU A 87 2.02 -6.20 24.76
CA GLU A 87 3.04 -5.60 23.89
C GLU A 87 4.10 -4.79 24.67
N LEU A 88 3.81 -4.44 25.92
CA LEU A 88 4.72 -3.63 26.73
C LEU A 88 5.93 -4.46 27.17
N THR A 89 7.09 -3.80 27.27
CA THR A 89 8.35 -4.42 27.69
C THR A 89 8.89 -3.75 28.96
N PRO A 90 9.89 -4.33 29.65
CA PRO A 90 10.51 -3.67 30.81
C PRO A 90 11.04 -2.28 30.47
N GLY A 91 10.65 -1.29 31.27
CA GLY A 91 10.99 0.12 31.04
C GLY A 91 10.01 0.88 30.14
N SER A 92 8.91 0.25 29.72
CA SER A 92 7.79 0.92 29.04
C SER A 92 6.89 1.69 30.02
N TYR A 93 6.08 2.61 29.48
CA TYR A 93 5.15 3.45 30.22
C TYR A 93 3.70 3.16 29.83
N LEU A 94 2.85 2.91 30.82
CA LEU A 94 1.39 2.80 30.65
C LEU A 94 0.74 4.07 31.21
N VAL A 95 0.30 4.96 30.33
CA VAL A 95 -0.35 6.22 30.69
C VAL A 95 -1.87 6.03 30.63
N ALA A 96 -2.57 6.12 31.75
CA ALA A 96 -4.00 5.82 31.83
C ALA A 96 -4.81 6.97 32.46
N ASP A 97 -6.03 7.19 31.98
CA ASP A 97 -6.96 8.16 32.58
C ASP A 97 -7.47 7.65 33.94
N SER A 98 -7.16 8.36 35.03
CA SER A 98 -7.52 7.94 36.38
C SER A 98 -9.03 7.84 36.60
N ARG A 99 -9.84 8.47 35.75
CA ARG A 99 -11.31 8.45 35.80
C ARG A 99 -11.91 7.05 35.88
N PHE A 100 -11.30 6.06 35.21
CA PHE A 100 -11.85 4.70 35.18
C PHE A 100 -11.20 3.76 36.21
N ASN A 101 -10.33 4.28 37.09
CA ASN A 101 -9.57 3.50 38.07
C ASN A 101 -8.81 2.33 37.39
N PRO A 102 -7.75 2.63 36.62
CA PRO A 102 -7.08 1.63 35.78
C PRO A 102 -6.59 0.42 36.58
N GLU A 103 -7.05 -0.76 36.17
CA GLU A 103 -6.57 -2.05 36.67
C GLU A 103 -5.48 -2.56 35.73
N VAL A 104 -4.32 -2.91 36.28
CA VAL A 104 -3.17 -3.38 35.49
C VAL A 104 -2.90 -4.83 35.88
N PRO A 105 -2.77 -5.75 34.89
CA PRO A 105 -2.38 -7.13 35.15
C PRO A 105 -1.07 -7.23 35.94
N GLU A 106 -0.96 -8.22 36.84
CA GLU A 106 0.21 -8.40 37.72
C GLU A 106 1.53 -8.63 36.96
N ASP A 107 1.44 -9.21 35.78
CA ASP A 107 2.56 -9.51 34.88
C ASP A 107 2.93 -8.36 33.93
N CYS A 108 2.21 -7.21 34.00
CA CYS A 108 2.52 -6.06 33.18
C CYS A 108 3.89 -5.46 33.56
N PRO A 109 4.86 -5.41 32.62
CA PRO A 109 6.22 -4.96 32.93
C PRO A 109 6.37 -3.43 32.93
N ALA A 110 5.30 -2.69 32.63
CA ALA A 110 5.34 -1.24 32.45
C ALA A 110 5.07 -0.47 33.74
N THR A 111 5.62 0.75 33.79
CA THR A 111 5.30 1.70 34.86
C THR A 111 3.94 2.32 34.59
N LEU A 112 2.96 2.10 35.48
CA LEU A 112 1.66 2.77 35.43
C LEU A 112 1.81 4.25 35.81
N ILE A 113 1.33 5.11 34.93
CA ILE A 113 1.20 6.55 35.09
C ILE A 113 -0.30 6.90 35.04
N SER A 114 -0.90 7.03 36.21
CA SER A 114 -2.31 7.41 36.35
C SER A 114 -2.44 8.94 36.31
N VAL A 115 -3.13 9.45 35.29
CA VAL A 115 -3.28 10.90 35.02
C VAL A 115 -4.76 11.27 35.09
N PRO A 116 -5.16 12.36 35.76
CA PRO A 116 -6.54 12.84 35.78
C PRO A 116 -6.91 13.54 34.46
N MET A 117 -6.79 12.84 33.33
CA MET A 117 -6.93 13.40 31.99
C MET A 117 -8.32 13.98 31.77
N THR A 118 -9.37 13.24 32.12
CA THR A 118 -10.74 13.75 31.97
C THR A 118 -10.98 14.99 32.85
N GLN A 119 -10.47 14.97 34.09
CA GLN A 119 -10.66 16.09 35.02
C GLN A 119 -9.95 17.35 34.50
N ILE A 120 -8.67 17.26 34.15
CA ILE A 120 -7.89 18.38 33.58
C ILE A 120 -8.61 18.94 32.34
N ALA A 121 -9.08 18.05 31.46
CA ALA A 121 -9.78 18.45 30.24
C ALA A 121 -11.12 19.16 30.53
N GLN A 122 -11.87 18.73 31.55
CA GLN A 122 -13.13 19.36 31.95
C GLN A 122 -12.94 20.72 32.65
N GLU A 123 -11.88 20.88 33.45
CA GLU A 123 -11.59 22.13 34.16
C GLU A 123 -11.15 23.25 33.20
N LEU A 124 -10.38 22.90 32.17
CA LEU A 124 -9.78 23.88 31.24
C LEU A 124 -10.48 23.99 29.88
N GLY A 125 -11.38 23.04 29.57
CA GLY A 125 -12.03 22.96 28.26
C GLY A 125 -13.25 22.04 28.26
N SER A 126 -13.13 20.91 27.57
CA SER A 126 -14.20 19.90 27.50
C SER A 126 -13.64 18.49 27.67
N ALA A 127 -14.48 17.55 28.13
CA ALA A 127 -14.07 16.16 28.35
C ALA A 127 -13.47 15.47 27.10
N VAL A 128 -13.84 15.90 25.89
CA VAL A 128 -13.30 15.36 24.64
C VAL A 128 -11.80 15.69 24.48
N MET A 129 -11.32 16.74 25.14
CA MET A 129 -9.92 17.16 25.09
C MET A 129 -8.99 16.33 26.00
N ARG A 130 -9.49 15.28 26.67
CA ARG A 130 -8.64 14.35 27.44
C ARG A 130 -7.52 13.73 26.59
N ASN A 131 -7.77 13.50 25.30
CA ASN A 131 -6.73 13.02 24.40
C ASN A 131 -5.62 14.08 24.20
N THR A 132 -5.97 15.37 24.20
CA THR A 132 -5.00 16.47 24.15
C THR A 132 -4.15 16.53 25.41
N VAL A 133 -4.72 16.24 26.59
CA VAL A 133 -3.94 16.07 27.84
C VAL A 133 -2.91 14.95 27.65
N SER A 134 -3.34 13.82 27.09
CA SER A 134 -2.46 12.67 26.87
C SER A 134 -1.29 12.96 25.91
N LEU A 135 -1.48 13.88 24.96
CA LEU A 135 -0.38 14.36 24.08
C LEU A 135 0.64 15.18 24.87
N GLY A 136 0.20 16.02 25.81
CA GLY A 136 1.10 16.79 26.68
C GLY A 136 1.96 15.87 27.55
N VAL A 137 1.33 14.86 28.16
CA VAL A 137 2.03 13.81 28.92
C VAL A 137 3.01 13.04 28.04
N SER A 138 2.58 12.64 26.84
CA SER A 138 3.43 11.93 25.88
C SER A 138 4.62 12.77 25.43
N ALA A 139 4.43 14.08 25.20
CA ALA A 139 5.52 14.98 24.85
C ALA A 139 6.58 15.06 25.95
N TYR A 140 6.18 15.09 27.22
CA TYR A 140 7.11 15.06 28.35
C TYR A 140 7.89 13.74 28.43
N ILE A 141 7.18 12.60 28.35
CA ILE A 141 7.80 11.25 28.40
C ILE A 141 8.79 11.06 27.26
N LEU A 142 8.45 11.49 26.05
CA LEU A 142 9.30 11.34 24.87
C LEU A 142 10.43 12.38 24.81
N GLY A 143 10.33 13.47 25.58
CA GLY A 143 11.31 14.57 25.55
C GLY A 143 11.12 15.50 24.34
N LEU A 144 9.90 15.58 23.82
CA LEU A 144 9.58 16.38 22.65
C LEU A 144 9.24 17.83 23.05
N PRO A 145 9.64 18.82 22.23
CA PRO A 145 9.36 20.23 22.51
C PRO A 145 7.85 20.52 22.39
N ILE A 146 7.23 20.92 23.50
CA ILE A 146 5.79 21.21 23.56
C ILE A 146 5.37 22.31 22.58
N ASP A 147 6.25 23.26 22.28
CA ASP A 147 5.91 24.38 21.38
C ASP A 147 5.62 23.91 19.94
N GLU A 148 6.17 22.78 19.49
CA GLU A 148 5.82 22.22 18.18
C GLU A 148 4.39 21.66 18.14
N PHE A 149 3.91 21.11 19.26
CA PHE A 149 2.51 20.70 19.39
C PHE A 149 1.56 21.91 19.39
N LYS A 150 1.95 23.02 20.03
CA LYS A 150 1.15 24.26 20.01
C LYS A 150 0.97 24.77 18.58
N LYS A 151 2.07 24.88 17.82
CA LYS A 151 2.05 25.26 16.40
C LYS A 151 1.17 24.32 15.56
N ALA A 152 1.23 23.01 15.82
CA ALA A 152 0.39 22.04 15.11
C ALA A 152 -1.10 22.21 15.43
N LEU A 153 -1.45 22.49 16.69
CA LEU A 153 -2.83 22.78 17.12
C LEU A 153 -3.37 24.07 16.50
N GLU A 154 -2.57 25.15 16.48
CA GLU A 154 -2.92 26.42 15.83
C GLU A 154 -3.26 26.23 14.36
N GLN A 155 -2.44 25.46 13.63
CA GLN A 155 -2.68 25.18 12.22
C GLN A 155 -3.92 24.30 12.01
N ARG A 156 -4.10 23.24 12.81
CA ARG A 156 -5.28 22.35 12.70
C ARG A 156 -6.58 23.09 12.93
N PHE A 157 -6.58 24.04 13.87
CA PHE A 157 -7.74 24.83 14.24
C PHE A 157 -7.67 26.28 13.71
N ALA A 158 -6.96 26.52 12.61
CA ALA A 158 -6.79 27.87 12.04
C ALA A 158 -8.11 28.59 11.71
N ARG A 159 -9.18 27.83 11.45
CA ARG A 159 -10.55 28.35 11.23
C ARG A 159 -11.37 28.56 12.52
N ARG A 160 -10.87 28.11 13.67
CA ARG A 160 -11.49 28.21 15.01
C ARG A 160 -10.42 28.53 16.08
N PRO A 161 -9.87 29.76 16.11
CA PRO A 161 -8.77 30.12 17.00
C PRO A 161 -9.07 29.92 18.49
N GLU A 162 -10.31 30.15 18.91
CA GLU A 162 -10.75 29.91 20.30
C GLU A 162 -10.60 28.44 20.72
N LEU A 163 -10.86 27.51 19.79
CA LEU A 163 -10.69 26.08 20.02
C LEU A 163 -9.20 25.70 20.05
N ALA A 164 -8.36 26.38 19.27
CA ALA A 164 -6.91 26.21 19.31
C ALA A 164 -6.36 26.60 20.68
N GLU A 165 -6.73 27.79 21.18
CA GLU A 165 -6.27 28.31 22.48
C GLU A 165 -6.67 27.37 23.64
N GLN A 166 -7.91 26.86 23.62
CA GLN A 166 -8.37 25.88 24.61
C GLN A 166 -7.56 24.59 24.57
N ASN A 167 -7.31 24.02 23.38
CA ASN A 167 -6.50 22.81 23.27
C ASN A 167 -5.05 23.03 23.70
N ILE A 168 -4.47 24.20 23.43
CA ILE A 168 -3.12 24.55 23.88
C ILE A 168 -3.03 24.58 25.40
N LYS A 169 -4.00 25.21 26.09
CA LYS A 169 -4.05 25.22 27.56
C LYS A 169 -4.15 23.80 28.14
N VAL A 170 -4.98 22.94 27.55
CA VAL A 170 -5.16 21.55 27.98
C VAL A 170 -3.88 20.72 27.73
N LEU A 171 -3.20 20.94 26.60
CA LEU A 171 -1.92 20.32 26.28
C LEU A 171 -0.84 20.71 27.30
N GLU A 172 -0.71 22.00 27.59
CA GLU A 172 0.25 22.54 28.57
C GLU A 172 0.00 21.98 29.97
N ALA A 173 -1.26 21.90 30.40
CA ALA A 173 -1.62 21.31 31.68
C ALA A 173 -1.23 19.83 31.76
N GLY A 174 -1.40 19.05 30.69
CA GLY A 174 -0.93 17.67 30.64
C GLY A 174 0.58 17.54 30.74
N TYR A 175 1.32 18.42 30.08
CA TYR A 175 2.78 18.44 30.11
C TYR A 175 3.33 18.85 31.49
N GLU A 176 2.81 19.91 32.10
CA GLU A 176 3.24 20.34 33.43
C GLU A 176 2.82 19.33 34.51
N TYR A 177 1.62 18.73 34.41
CA TYR A 177 1.23 17.63 35.30
C TYR A 177 2.25 16.49 35.25
N ALA A 178 2.66 16.08 34.05
CA ALA A 178 3.66 15.03 33.87
C ALA A 178 5.01 15.42 34.49
N LYS A 179 5.44 16.66 34.30
CA LYS A 179 6.70 17.18 34.84
C LYS A 179 6.73 17.30 36.36
N GLU A 180 5.60 17.62 36.99
CA GLU A 180 5.49 17.78 38.44
C GLU A 180 5.26 16.46 39.18
N ASN A 181 4.57 15.50 38.55
CA ASN A 181 4.07 14.30 39.22
C ASN A 181 4.77 13.00 38.80
N LEU A 182 5.53 13.00 37.70
CA LEU A 182 6.27 11.81 37.26
C LEU A 182 7.72 11.85 37.72
N ALA A 183 8.26 10.67 38.05
CA ALA A 183 9.70 10.50 38.10
C ALA A 183 10.29 10.78 36.70
N ASP A 184 11.49 11.34 36.65
CA ASP A 184 12.17 11.61 35.38
C ASP A 184 12.30 10.31 34.56
N PRO A 185 11.74 10.24 33.32
CA PRO A 185 11.76 9.01 32.56
C PRO A 185 13.19 8.49 32.30
N GLU A 186 13.34 7.17 32.32
CA GLU A 186 14.65 6.49 32.23
C GLU A 186 15.34 6.70 30.89
N TRP A 187 14.53 6.94 29.86
CA TRP A 187 14.95 7.19 28.49
C TRP A 187 14.15 8.33 27.86
N ARG A 188 14.69 8.89 26.79
CA ARG A 188 14.01 9.82 25.88
C ARG A 188 14.23 9.40 24.44
N LEU A 189 13.39 9.88 23.54
CA LEU A 189 13.60 9.72 22.11
C LEU A 189 14.81 10.58 21.70
N ALA A 190 15.78 9.97 21.01
CA ALA A 190 16.92 10.67 20.42
C ALA A 190 16.43 11.76 19.46
N ALA A 191 17.16 12.87 19.28
CA ALA A 191 16.70 13.96 18.42
C ALA A 191 16.60 13.54 16.93
N GLY A 192 15.52 13.94 16.28
CA GLY A 192 15.34 13.80 14.83
C GLY A 192 16.27 14.72 14.03
N ASP A 193 16.33 14.52 12.72
CA ASP A 193 17.28 15.22 11.84
C ASP A 193 16.85 16.65 11.43
N GLY A 194 15.71 17.11 11.93
CA GLY A 194 15.12 18.42 11.63
C GLY A 194 14.57 18.58 10.21
N LYS A 195 14.58 17.53 9.37
CA LYS A 195 14.04 17.59 8.01
C LYS A 195 12.58 17.16 7.99
N SER A 196 11.68 18.13 7.78
CA SER A 196 10.28 17.82 7.51
C SER A 196 10.16 17.06 6.19
N ARG A 197 9.34 16.01 6.19
CA ARG A 197 9.08 15.14 5.03
C ARG A 197 7.59 15.10 4.74
N LEU A 198 7.16 14.44 3.67
CA LEU A 198 5.75 14.14 3.48
C LEU A 198 5.31 13.09 4.49
N LEU A 199 4.05 13.17 4.93
CA LEU A 199 3.41 12.16 5.77
C LEU A 199 2.07 11.80 5.11
N MET A 200 2.03 10.65 4.45
CA MET A 200 0.91 10.27 3.58
C MET A 200 0.62 8.77 3.58
N MET A 201 -0.56 8.43 3.09
CA MET A 201 -1.05 7.06 2.89
C MET A 201 -0.82 6.61 1.45
N GLY A 202 -0.74 5.30 1.21
CA GLY A 202 -0.62 4.74 -0.15
C GLY A 202 -1.77 5.17 -1.06
N ASN A 203 -3.01 5.22 -0.54
CA ASN A 203 -4.16 5.67 -1.32
C ASN A 203 -4.04 7.13 -1.80
N GLU A 204 -3.46 8.02 -0.98
CA GLU A 204 -3.19 9.41 -1.36
C GLU A 204 -2.11 9.45 -2.47
N ALA A 205 -1.06 8.65 -2.32
CA ALA A 205 0.02 8.55 -3.30
C ALA A 205 -0.48 8.02 -4.66
N VAL A 206 -1.36 7.01 -4.67
CA VAL A 206 -2.03 6.50 -5.89
C VAL A 206 -2.83 7.62 -6.56
N ALA A 207 -3.65 8.36 -5.82
CA ALA A 207 -4.46 9.45 -6.38
C ALA A 207 -3.59 10.57 -6.99
N LEU A 208 -2.50 10.94 -6.29
CA LEU A 208 -1.53 11.92 -6.79
C LEU A 208 -0.78 11.42 -8.04
N GLY A 209 -0.36 10.14 -8.04
CA GLY A 209 0.32 9.51 -9.16
C GLY A 209 -0.56 9.46 -10.41
N ALA A 210 -1.83 9.12 -10.24
CA ALA A 210 -2.82 9.14 -11.32
C ALA A 210 -3.01 10.54 -11.91
N ALA A 211 -3.18 11.55 -11.05
CA ALA A 211 -3.34 12.94 -11.52
C ALA A 211 -2.09 13.43 -12.26
N ALA A 212 -0.89 13.15 -11.73
CA ALA A 212 0.39 13.49 -12.34
C ALA A 212 0.60 12.78 -13.69
N ALA A 213 0.11 11.55 -13.83
CA ALA A 213 0.13 10.80 -15.08
C ALA A 213 -0.94 11.24 -16.09
N GLY A 214 -1.68 12.32 -15.83
CA GLY A 214 -2.66 12.83 -16.77
C GLY A 214 -4.00 12.09 -16.76
N CYS A 215 -4.33 11.35 -15.71
CA CYS A 215 -5.68 10.80 -15.52
C CYS A 215 -6.72 11.93 -15.56
N ARG A 216 -7.82 11.71 -16.30
CA ARG A 216 -8.93 12.68 -16.43
C ARG A 216 -10.30 12.09 -16.17
N PHE A 217 -10.39 10.78 -15.95
CA PHE A 217 -11.65 10.14 -15.63
C PHE A 217 -11.43 9.05 -14.59
N SER A 218 -12.21 9.06 -13.53
CA SER A 218 -12.28 7.96 -12.58
C SER A 218 -13.73 7.62 -12.31
N ALA A 219 -14.07 6.33 -12.36
CA ALA A 219 -15.34 5.86 -11.84
C ALA A 219 -15.10 4.71 -10.87
N ALA A 220 -15.76 4.74 -9.71
CA ALA A 220 -15.60 3.73 -8.67
C ALA A 220 -16.87 3.60 -7.83
N TYR A 221 -17.01 2.44 -7.19
CA TYR A 221 -18.00 2.20 -6.14
C TYR A 221 -17.29 2.23 -4.77
N PRO A 222 -17.84 2.92 -3.74
CA PRO A 222 -17.18 2.98 -2.43
C PRO A 222 -17.01 1.58 -1.82
N ILE A 223 -15.76 1.19 -1.57
CA ILE A 223 -15.40 -0.07 -0.92
C ILE A 223 -14.13 0.12 -0.08
N THR A 224 -14.13 -0.29 1.18
CA THR A 224 -12.93 -0.25 2.04
C THR A 224 -11.91 -1.29 1.54
N PRO A 225 -10.60 -1.00 1.48
CA PRO A 225 -9.93 0.28 1.77
C PRO A 225 -9.75 1.21 0.55
N ALA A 226 -10.36 0.93 -0.60
CA ALA A 226 -10.18 1.68 -1.85
C ALA A 226 -10.85 3.07 -1.88
N SER A 227 -11.91 3.30 -1.09
CA SER A 227 -12.72 4.54 -1.16
C SER A 227 -11.89 5.82 -1.06
N GLU A 228 -10.82 5.83 -0.27
CA GLU A 228 -9.96 7.02 -0.10
C GLU A 228 -9.27 7.43 -1.41
N VAL A 229 -8.99 6.50 -2.34
CA VAL A 229 -8.45 6.84 -3.67
C VAL A 229 -9.46 7.71 -4.41
N MET A 230 -10.73 7.29 -4.42
CA MET A 230 -11.82 8.04 -5.06
C MET A 230 -12.05 9.40 -4.38
N GLU A 231 -12.08 9.45 -3.05
CA GLU A 231 -12.27 10.69 -2.29
C GLU A 231 -11.14 11.70 -2.56
N ASN A 232 -9.89 11.24 -2.61
CA ASN A 232 -8.77 12.09 -2.98
C ASN A 232 -8.92 12.60 -4.42
N LEU A 233 -9.23 11.72 -5.38
CA LEU A 233 -9.43 12.11 -6.78
C LEU A 233 -10.60 13.09 -6.97
N MET A 234 -11.67 13.00 -6.17
CA MET A 234 -12.79 13.95 -6.21
C MET A 234 -12.33 15.38 -5.92
N SER A 235 -11.32 15.56 -5.06
CA SER A 235 -10.75 16.86 -4.75
C SER A 235 -9.69 17.31 -5.77
N ILE A 236 -8.98 16.35 -6.40
CA ILE A 236 -7.84 16.60 -7.27
C ILE A 236 -8.26 16.80 -8.73
N LEU A 237 -8.97 15.85 -9.34
CA LEU A 237 -9.21 15.81 -10.78
C LEU A 237 -9.96 17.01 -11.35
N PRO A 238 -11.00 17.58 -10.69
CA PRO A 238 -11.70 18.76 -11.21
C PRO A 238 -10.78 19.96 -11.45
N ARG A 239 -9.70 20.09 -10.67
CA ARG A 239 -8.70 21.16 -10.82
C ARG A 239 -7.87 21.04 -12.11
N PHE A 240 -7.87 19.85 -12.72
CA PHE A 240 -7.15 19.53 -13.95
C PHE A 240 -8.10 19.23 -15.13
N GLY A 241 -9.39 19.57 -14.99
CA GLY A 241 -10.41 19.29 -16.02
C GLY A 241 -10.83 17.83 -16.11
N GLY A 242 -10.54 17.03 -15.08
CA GLY A 242 -11.00 15.65 -14.97
C GLY A 242 -12.30 15.51 -14.19
N VAL A 243 -12.91 14.33 -14.25
CA VAL A 243 -14.19 14.01 -13.61
C VAL A 243 -14.05 12.73 -12.78
N VAL A 244 -14.69 12.72 -11.61
CA VAL A 244 -14.90 11.51 -10.80
C VAL A 244 -16.39 11.19 -10.75
N VAL A 245 -16.74 9.94 -11.01
CA VAL A 245 -18.11 9.42 -10.95
C VAL A 245 -18.18 8.36 -9.86
N GLN A 246 -19.02 8.57 -8.86
CA GLN A 246 -19.43 7.48 -7.99
C GLN A 246 -20.48 6.66 -8.74
N ALA A 247 -20.12 5.45 -9.15
CA ALA A 247 -21.02 4.54 -9.84
C ALA A 247 -21.97 3.84 -8.86
N GLU A 248 -23.01 3.20 -9.40
CA GLU A 248 -23.97 2.40 -8.65
C GLU A 248 -23.43 1.05 -8.16
N ASP A 249 -22.45 0.49 -8.88
CA ASP A 249 -21.71 -0.74 -8.56
C ASP A 249 -20.36 -0.79 -9.30
N GLU A 250 -19.56 -1.82 -9.04
CA GLU A 250 -18.25 -2.03 -9.67
C GLU A 250 -18.32 -2.34 -11.18
N ILE A 251 -19.43 -2.90 -11.67
CA ILE A 251 -19.63 -3.21 -13.09
C ILE A 251 -19.82 -1.90 -13.87
N ALA A 252 -20.70 -1.03 -13.38
CA ALA A 252 -20.92 0.31 -13.92
C ALA A 252 -19.64 1.16 -13.85
N ALA A 253 -18.89 1.07 -12.74
CA ALA A 253 -17.63 1.78 -12.58
C ALA A 253 -16.61 1.41 -13.66
N ILE A 254 -16.29 0.12 -13.83
CA ILE A 254 -15.29 -0.29 -14.80
C ILE A 254 -15.75 -0.04 -16.25
N THR A 255 -17.02 -0.30 -16.57
CA THR A 255 -17.55 -0.09 -17.92
C THR A 255 -17.55 1.40 -18.31
N ALA A 256 -17.84 2.31 -17.37
CA ALA A 256 -17.68 3.74 -17.59
C ALA A 256 -16.21 4.12 -17.86
N CYS A 257 -15.27 3.53 -17.13
CA CYS A 257 -13.84 3.77 -17.36
C CYS A 257 -13.36 3.24 -18.72
N ILE A 258 -13.86 2.07 -19.16
CA ILE A 258 -13.60 1.52 -20.50
C ILE A 258 -14.13 2.49 -21.57
N GLY A 259 -15.34 3.02 -21.40
CA GLY A 259 -15.90 4.03 -22.30
C GLY A 259 -15.05 5.30 -22.38
N ALA A 260 -14.56 5.79 -21.24
CA ALA A 260 -13.65 6.93 -21.19
C ALA A 260 -12.29 6.63 -21.86
N GLY A 261 -11.74 5.43 -21.65
CA GLY A 261 -10.52 4.95 -22.31
C GLY A 261 -10.67 4.85 -23.84
N PHE A 262 -11.81 4.36 -24.32
CA PHE A 262 -12.17 4.35 -25.74
C PHE A 262 -12.23 5.76 -26.33
N ALA A 263 -12.79 6.72 -25.58
CA ALA A 263 -12.84 8.13 -25.97
C ALA A 263 -11.46 8.84 -25.91
N GLY A 264 -10.42 8.17 -25.41
CA GLY A 264 -9.04 8.67 -25.38
C GLY A 264 -8.61 9.33 -24.07
N ALA A 265 -9.45 9.33 -23.03
CA ALA A 265 -9.04 9.75 -21.70
C ALA A 265 -8.16 8.68 -21.05
N ARG A 266 -7.16 9.09 -20.26
CA ARG A 266 -6.57 8.20 -19.26
C ARG A 266 -7.59 8.01 -18.14
N ALA A 267 -8.08 6.79 -18.00
CA ALA A 267 -9.14 6.43 -17.06
C ALA A 267 -8.67 5.39 -16.04
N MET A 268 -9.23 5.43 -14.84
CA MET A 268 -8.99 4.43 -13.81
C MET A 268 -10.20 4.11 -12.95
N THR A 269 -10.16 2.93 -12.33
CA THR A 269 -11.03 2.58 -11.21
C THR A 269 -10.19 2.10 -10.02
N ALA A 270 -10.73 2.17 -8.81
CA ALA A 270 -10.11 1.68 -7.59
C ALA A 270 -11.11 0.83 -6.81
N THR A 271 -10.69 -0.36 -6.39
CA THR A 271 -11.56 -1.35 -5.75
C THR A 271 -10.78 -2.28 -4.82
N SER A 272 -11.40 -3.39 -4.39
CA SER A 272 -10.82 -4.46 -3.59
C SER A 272 -11.35 -5.82 -4.10
N GLY A 273 -10.91 -6.95 -3.54
CA GLY A 273 -11.25 -8.32 -3.99
C GLY A 273 -12.70 -8.58 -4.42
N PRO A 274 -13.74 -8.17 -3.67
CA PRO A 274 -15.14 -8.33 -4.12
C PRO A 274 -15.45 -7.60 -5.43
N GLY A 275 -14.93 -6.38 -5.58
CA GLY A 275 -15.11 -5.59 -6.78
C GLY A 275 -14.29 -6.13 -7.96
N ILE A 276 -13.06 -6.61 -7.71
CA ILE A 276 -12.28 -7.33 -8.72
C ILE A 276 -13.07 -8.53 -9.26
N SER A 277 -13.78 -9.24 -8.41
CA SER A 277 -14.64 -10.37 -8.82
C SER A 277 -15.78 -9.92 -9.76
N LEU A 278 -16.42 -8.79 -9.47
CA LEU A 278 -17.49 -8.22 -10.30
C LEU A 278 -16.96 -7.66 -11.64
N MET A 279 -15.73 -7.12 -11.64
CA MET A 279 -15.11 -6.51 -12.82
C MET A 279 -14.58 -7.51 -13.85
N GLN A 280 -14.52 -8.81 -13.54
CA GLN A 280 -13.83 -9.82 -14.38
C GLN A 280 -14.31 -9.88 -15.83
N GLU A 281 -15.62 -9.73 -16.08
CA GLU A 281 -16.17 -9.72 -17.44
C GLU A 281 -15.67 -8.50 -18.23
N ALA A 282 -15.74 -7.32 -17.62
CA ALA A 282 -15.33 -6.07 -18.24
C ALA A 282 -13.81 -5.96 -18.41
N ILE A 283 -13.02 -6.56 -17.52
CA ILE A 283 -11.56 -6.72 -17.72
C ILE A 283 -11.29 -7.50 -19.02
N GLY A 284 -12.06 -8.56 -19.28
CA GLY A 284 -12.01 -9.32 -20.53
C GLY A 284 -12.37 -8.45 -21.75
N LEU A 285 -13.44 -7.65 -21.64
CA LEU A 285 -13.81 -6.68 -22.68
C LEU A 285 -12.68 -5.69 -22.98
N ALA A 286 -12.07 -5.08 -21.96
CA ALA A 286 -10.99 -4.13 -22.13
C ALA A 286 -9.75 -4.77 -22.78
N HIS A 287 -9.46 -6.03 -22.45
CA HIS A 287 -8.40 -6.81 -23.09
C HIS A 287 -8.69 -7.06 -24.58
N VAL A 288 -9.86 -7.60 -24.91
CA VAL A 288 -10.23 -7.94 -26.30
C VAL A 288 -10.35 -6.69 -27.16
N ALA A 289 -10.96 -5.63 -26.64
CA ALA A 289 -11.11 -4.36 -27.36
C ALA A 289 -9.83 -3.51 -27.39
N GLU A 290 -8.76 -3.93 -26.70
CA GLU A 290 -7.46 -3.25 -26.59
C GLU A 290 -7.59 -1.80 -26.09
N ILE A 291 -8.33 -1.63 -24.99
CA ILE A 291 -8.61 -0.34 -24.37
C ILE A 291 -7.68 -0.15 -23.15
N PRO A 292 -6.84 0.90 -23.12
CA PRO A 292 -6.05 1.27 -21.95
C PRO A 292 -6.91 1.56 -20.72
N LEU A 293 -6.59 0.94 -19.59
CA LEU A 293 -7.29 1.16 -18.33
C LEU A 293 -6.35 0.83 -17.15
N VAL A 294 -6.35 1.66 -16.12
CA VAL A 294 -5.68 1.35 -14.85
C VAL A 294 -6.71 0.89 -13.81
N ILE A 295 -6.43 -0.22 -13.14
CA ILE A 295 -7.28 -0.81 -12.09
C ILE A 295 -6.46 -0.90 -10.82
N VAL A 296 -6.87 -0.19 -9.78
CA VAL A 296 -6.20 -0.29 -8.46
C VAL A 296 -6.94 -1.34 -7.65
N ASP A 297 -6.23 -2.38 -7.22
CA ASP A 297 -6.73 -3.36 -6.26
C ASP A 297 -6.09 -3.11 -4.90
N THR A 298 -6.92 -2.73 -3.94
CA THR A 298 -6.53 -2.53 -2.54
C THR A 298 -6.96 -3.75 -1.74
N GLN A 299 -6.07 -4.76 -1.66
CA GLN A 299 -6.41 -6.06 -1.08
C GLN A 299 -6.80 -5.95 0.41
N ARG A 300 -7.75 -6.79 0.83
CA ARG A 300 -8.25 -6.89 2.21
C ARG A 300 -8.63 -8.34 2.50
N GLY A 301 -8.90 -8.67 3.77
CA GLY A 301 -9.29 -10.03 4.19
C GLY A 301 -10.49 -10.58 3.42
N GLY A 302 -10.30 -11.71 2.73
CA GLY A 302 -11.34 -12.47 2.05
C GLY A 302 -11.75 -13.74 2.83
N PRO A 303 -12.43 -14.71 2.18
CA PRO A 303 -13.15 -14.60 0.90
C PRO A 303 -14.51 -13.91 1.07
N SER A 304 -15.21 -13.65 -0.04
CA SER A 304 -16.52 -12.96 -0.04
C SER A 304 -16.41 -11.59 0.65
N THR A 305 -17.33 -11.21 1.53
CA THR A 305 -17.21 -9.97 2.32
C THR A 305 -15.94 -9.96 3.17
N GLY A 306 -15.56 -11.14 3.70
CA GLY A 306 -14.37 -11.37 4.51
C GLY A 306 -14.27 -10.44 5.71
N MET A 307 -13.09 -9.85 5.88
CA MET A 307 -12.76 -8.90 6.95
C MET A 307 -12.35 -7.53 6.33
N PRO A 308 -13.31 -6.63 6.06
CA PRO A 308 -13.08 -5.41 5.29
C PRO A 308 -11.99 -4.48 5.81
N THR A 309 -11.70 -4.55 7.12
CA THR A 309 -10.74 -3.68 7.82
C THR A 309 -9.48 -4.41 8.25
N LYS A 310 -9.19 -5.57 7.63
CA LYS A 310 -8.07 -6.45 7.99
C LYS A 310 -7.16 -6.75 6.82
N GLN A 311 -5.89 -6.97 7.16
CA GLN A 311 -4.80 -7.16 6.22
C GLN A 311 -4.87 -8.54 5.58
N GLU A 312 -4.78 -8.60 4.26
CA GLU A 312 -4.59 -9.85 3.51
C GLU A 312 -4.08 -9.53 2.09
N GLN A 313 -3.39 -10.48 1.47
CA GLN A 313 -2.88 -10.42 0.10
C GLN A 313 -3.33 -11.68 -0.66
N SER A 314 -4.64 -11.89 -0.73
CA SER A 314 -5.29 -13.11 -1.23
C SER A 314 -5.80 -13.02 -2.68
N ASP A 315 -5.58 -11.89 -3.37
CA ASP A 315 -6.26 -11.63 -4.64
C ASP A 315 -5.35 -11.86 -5.86
N LEU A 316 -4.10 -12.31 -5.64
CA LEU A 316 -3.10 -12.51 -6.71
C LEU A 316 -3.62 -13.40 -7.84
N TRP A 317 -4.32 -14.50 -7.52
CA TRP A 317 -4.96 -15.35 -8.53
C TRP A 317 -6.08 -14.67 -9.31
N ALA A 318 -6.91 -13.87 -8.65
CA ALA A 318 -7.97 -13.13 -9.33
C ALA A 318 -7.39 -12.07 -10.28
N ILE A 319 -6.29 -11.43 -9.88
CA ILE A 319 -5.55 -10.46 -10.71
C ILE A 319 -4.87 -11.15 -11.90
N LEU A 320 -4.15 -12.26 -11.65
CA LEU A 320 -3.35 -12.96 -12.65
C LEU A 320 -4.19 -13.77 -13.64
N TYR A 321 -5.21 -14.48 -13.13
CA TYR A 321 -5.91 -15.53 -13.86
C TYR A 321 -7.43 -15.38 -13.86
N GLY A 322 -7.97 -14.28 -13.32
CA GLY A 322 -9.39 -13.96 -13.45
C GLY A 322 -9.82 -13.77 -14.92
N SER A 323 -11.10 -13.50 -15.16
CA SER A 323 -11.73 -13.41 -16.49
C SER A 323 -11.70 -14.72 -17.28
N HIS A 324 -12.49 -14.82 -18.33
CA HIS A 324 -12.64 -16.03 -19.13
C HIS A 324 -11.75 -15.97 -20.39
N GLY A 325 -11.24 -17.14 -20.81
CA GLY A 325 -10.30 -17.25 -21.93
C GLY A 325 -8.87 -16.82 -21.56
N ASP A 326 -7.96 -16.82 -22.54
CA ASP A 326 -6.58 -16.38 -22.35
C ASP A 326 -6.49 -14.86 -22.46
N THR A 327 -6.07 -14.21 -21.37
CA THR A 327 -5.89 -12.76 -21.33
C THR A 327 -4.48 -12.41 -20.86
N VAL A 328 -3.94 -11.30 -21.40
CA VAL A 328 -2.69 -10.72 -20.92
C VAL A 328 -2.94 -9.44 -20.15
N ARG A 329 -2.18 -9.24 -19.08
CA ARG A 329 -2.29 -8.14 -18.12
C ARG A 329 -0.91 -7.74 -17.66
N ILE A 330 -0.79 -6.50 -17.21
CA ILE A 330 0.36 -6.02 -16.45
C ILE A 330 -0.12 -5.78 -15.03
N ALA A 331 0.66 -6.19 -14.03
CA ALA A 331 0.34 -5.96 -12.63
C ALA A 331 1.58 -5.48 -11.88
N LEU A 332 1.54 -4.22 -11.43
CA LEU A 332 2.57 -3.60 -10.61
C LEU A 332 2.18 -3.71 -9.14
N ALA A 333 3.13 -4.03 -8.27
CA ALA A 333 2.93 -4.20 -6.84
C ALA A 333 3.90 -3.30 -6.07
N PRO A 334 3.55 -2.03 -5.79
CA PRO A 334 4.41 -1.14 -5.02
C PRO A 334 4.69 -1.71 -3.63
N SER A 335 5.93 -1.55 -3.15
CA SER A 335 6.34 -1.86 -1.76
C SER A 335 6.34 -0.62 -0.86
N SER A 336 6.46 0.52 -1.53
CA SER A 336 6.46 1.91 -1.10
C SER A 336 5.13 2.66 -1.04
N VAL A 337 4.92 3.59 -0.10
CA VAL A 337 3.99 4.71 -0.36
C VAL A 337 4.54 5.59 -1.49
N GLU A 338 5.86 5.86 -1.48
CA GLU A 338 6.54 6.57 -2.56
C GLU A 338 6.39 5.83 -3.90
N GLU A 339 6.62 4.51 -3.88
CA GLU A 339 6.49 3.68 -5.07
C GLU A 339 5.05 3.62 -5.58
N SER A 340 4.03 3.69 -4.71
CA SER A 340 2.64 3.76 -5.13
C SER A 340 2.35 4.97 -6.04
N PHE A 341 3.02 6.11 -5.80
CA PHE A 341 2.92 7.28 -6.66
C PHE A 341 3.53 7.03 -8.06
N TYR A 342 4.79 6.58 -8.09
CA TYR A 342 5.51 6.38 -9.36
C TYR A 342 4.97 5.19 -10.17
N ASP A 343 4.63 4.09 -9.51
CA ASP A 343 4.07 2.90 -10.17
C ASP A 343 2.68 3.17 -10.73
N THR A 344 1.85 3.96 -10.03
CA THR A 344 0.57 4.39 -10.61
C THR A 344 0.80 5.21 -11.86
N ALA A 345 1.80 6.10 -11.88
CA ALA A 345 2.12 6.86 -13.07
C ALA A 345 2.67 6.00 -14.22
N ALA A 346 3.54 5.04 -13.90
CA ALA A 346 4.03 4.05 -14.85
C ALA A 346 2.88 3.20 -15.41
N ALA A 347 1.92 2.80 -14.58
CA ALA A 347 0.77 1.99 -14.99
C ALA A 347 -0.03 2.65 -16.13
N PHE A 348 -0.22 3.97 -16.10
CA PHE A 348 -0.89 4.68 -17.19
C PHE A 348 -0.09 4.68 -18.50
N ASN A 349 1.23 4.82 -18.44
CA ASN A 349 2.07 4.73 -19.63
C ASN A 349 2.06 3.31 -20.20
N LEU A 350 2.14 2.29 -19.33
CA LEU A 350 2.08 0.89 -19.74
C LEU A 350 0.71 0.56 -20.35
N ALA A 351 -0.38 1.08 -19.77
CA ALA A 351 -1.73 0.90 -20.30
C ALA A 351 -1.87 1.51 -21.70
N ASP A 352 -1.37 2.73 -21.91
CA ASP A 352 -1.39 3.39 -23.21
C ASP A 352 -0.49 2.68 -24.23
N LYS A 353 0.74 2.34 -23.85
CA LYS A 353 1.74 1.70 -24.72
C LYS A 353 1.31 0.32 -25.17
N TYR A 354 0.85 -0.53 -24.25
CA TYR A 354 0.49 -1.93 -24.53
C TYR A 354 -1.00 -2.14 -24.79
N GLN A 355 -1.80 -1.07 -24.68
CA GLN A 355 -3.24 -1.06 -24.99
C GLN A 355 -3.97 -2.20 -24.28
N CYS A 356 -3.79 -2.28 -22.96
CA CYS A 356 -4.36 -3.32 -22.11
C CYS A 356 -4.71 -2.79 -20.72
N PRO A 357 -5.51 -3.54 -19.94
CA PRO A 357 -5.67 -3.31 -18.51
C PRO A 357 -4.33 -3.46 -17.77
N VAL A 358 -4.04 -2.52 -16.87
CA VAL A 358 -2.88 -2.55 -15.98
C VAL A 358 -3.35 -2.43 -14.54
N PHE A 359 -2.90 -3.35 -13.69
CA PHE A 359 -3.22 -3.38 -12.27
C PHE A 359 -2.15 -2.66 -11.46
N VAL A 360 -2.58 -1.90 -10.47
CA VAL A 360 -1.76 -1.46 -9.34
C VAL A 360 -2.27 -2.21 -8.12
N VAL A 361 -1.46 -3.16 -7.64
CA VAL A 361 -1.80 -4.12 -6.60
C VAL A 361 -1.19 -3.66 -5.28
N THR A 362 -2.02 -3.15 -4.40
CA THR A 362 -1.66 -2.76 -3.03
C THR A 362 -2.45 -3.61 -2.04
N ASP A 363 -2.33 -3.30 -0.75
CA ASP A 363 -3.03 -3.98 0.33
C ASP A 363 -3.38 -3.00 1.44
N LEU A 364 -4.29 -3.41 2.34
CA LEU A 364 -4.88 -2.56 3.38
C LEU A 364 -3.83 -1.77 4.18
N SER A 365 -2.71 -2.40 4.53
CA SER A 365 -1.64 -1.76 5.28
C SER A 365 -0.97 -0.67 4.47
N LEU A 366 -0.51 -0.95 3.25
CA LEU A 366 0.12 0.08 2.42
C LEU A 366 -0.87 1.20 2.04
N SER A 367 -2.14 0.85 1.84
CA SER A 367 -3.21 1.77 1.48
C SER A 367 -3.54 2.79 2.57
N LEU A 368 -3.67 2.37 3.83
CA LEU A 368 -4.24 3.20 4.92
C LEU A 368 -3.22 3.66 5.98
N ASN A 369 -2.06 3.01 6.07
CA ASN A 369 -1.05 3.37 7.06
C ASN A 369 -0.30 4.62 6.60
N LYS A 370 -0.31 5.67 7.43
CA LYS A 370 0.49 6.88 7.17
C LYS A 370 1.96 6.60 7.43
N GLN A 371 2.78 6.97 6.44
CA GLN A 371 4.22 6.78 6.48
C GLN A 371 4.93 8.07 6.09
N THR A 372 6.14 8.22 6.59
CA THR A 372 7.03 9.27 6.11
C THR A 372 7.51 8.94 4.71
N VAL A 373 7.40 9.92 3.81
CA VAL A 373 7.72 9.79 2.39
C VAL A 373 8.65 10.92 2.02
N GLU A 374 9.73 10.60 1.32
CA GLU A 374 10.63 11.60 0.74
C GLU A 374 9.89 12.43 -0.31
N ASP A 375 10.40 13.62 -0.64
CA ASP A 375 9.71 14.51 -1.57
C ASP A 375 9.49 13.85 -2.94
N LEU A 376 8.24 13.90 -3.41
CA LEU A 376 7.85 13.32 -4.70
C LEU A 376 8.28 14.26 -5.85
N ASP A 377 9.17 13.76 -6.71
CA ASP A 377 9.63 14.51 -7.87
C ASP A 377 8.77 14.22 -9.10
N ILE A 378 7.80 15.10 -9.33
CA ILE A 378 6.91 15.04 -10.51
C ILE A 378 7.67 15.09 -11.84
N LYS A 379 8.90 15.63 -11.89
CA LYS A 379 9.69 15.69 -13.13
C LYS A 379 10.16 14.32 -13.60
N LYS A 380 10.16 13.31 -12.72
CA LYS A 380 10.42 11.92 -13.08
C LYS A 380 9.24 11.28 -13.84
N ILE A 381 8.07 11.92 -13.86
CA ILE A 381 6.90 11.42 -14.57
C ILE A 381 6.90 11.97 -16.00
N THR A 382 7.04 11.07 -16.97
CA THR A 382 6.83 11.35 -18.39
C THR A 382 5.49 10.79 -18.83
N ILE A 383 4.73 11.52 -19.65
CA ILE A 383 3.49 11.01 -20.24
C ILE A 383 3.80 10.42 -21.61
N ASP A 384 3.72 9.09 -21.72
CA ASP A 384 3.83 8.35 -22.98
C ASP A 384 2.45 7.80 -23.39
N ARG A 385 1.87 8.34 -24.46
CA ARG A 385 0.54 7.95 -24.97
C ARG A 385 0.57 6.75 -25.91
N GLY A 386 1.74 6.14 -26.13
CA GLY A 386 1.93 5.01 -27.03
C GLY A 386 1.63 5.35 -28.48
N GLU A 387 1.16 4.36 -29.23
CA GLU A 387 0.82 4.45 -30.67
C GLU A 387 -0.51 5.21 -30.94
N LEU A 388 -0.67 6.38 -30.33
CA LEU A 388 -1.81 7.27 -30.56
C LEU A 388 -1.54 8.15 -31.79
N LEU A 389 -2.44 8.12 -32.76
CA LEU A 389 -2.22 8.77 -34.06
C LEU A 389 -2.76 10.21 -34.16
N THR A 390 -2.07 11.03 -34.94
CA THR A 390 -2.60 12.32 -35.44
C THR A 390 -3.54 12.12 -36.64
N ASP A 391 -4.30 13.17 -36.99
CA ASP A 391 -5.21 13.13 -38.15
C ASP A 391 -4.45 12.88 -39.46
N GLU A 392 -3.24 13.42 -39.62
CA GLU A 392 -2.39 13.18 -40.78
C GLU A 392 -1.91 11.73 -40.86
N GLU A 393 -1.50 11.15 -39.72
CA GLU A 393 -1.04 9.76 -39.66
C GLU A 393 -2.19 8.78 -39.91
N ILE A 394 -3.39 9.08 -39.44
CA ILE A 394 -4.60 8.32 -39.75
C ILE A 394 -4.88 8.39 -41.27
N ALA A 395 -4.86 9.59 -41.86
CA ALA A 395 -5.12 9.76 -43.28
C ALA A 395 -4.12 9.03 -44.18
N ALA A 396 -2.86 8.90 -43.74
CA ALA A 396 -1.81 8.16 -44.44
C ALA A 396 -1.96 6.64 -44.34
N GLN A 397 -2.68 6.14 -43.32
CA GLN A 397 -2.86 4.72 -43.04
C GLN A 397 -4.26 4.19 -43.36
N ALA A 398 -5.24 5.06 -43.55
CA ALA A 398 -6.61 4.70 -43.88
C ALA A 398 -6.69 4.10 -45.29
N GLU A 399 -7.46 3.01 -45.40
CA GLU A 399 -7.73 2.30 -46.66
C GLU A 399 -9.14 2.63 -47.15
N GLU A 400 -9.47 2.27 -48.39
CA GLU A 400 -10.81 2.46 -48.97
C GLU A 400 -11.90 1.80 -48.11
N ASP A 401 -11.60 0.63 -47.54
CA ASP A 401 -12.50 -0.16 -46.70
C ASP A 401 -12.55 0.28 -45.22
N GLY A 402 -11.76 1.30 -44.84
CA GLY A 402 -11.72 1.89 -43.50
C GLY A 402 -10.36 1.81 -42.81
N PHE A 403 -10.34 2.13 -41.51
CA PHE A 403 -9.12 2.09 -40.69
C PHE A 403 -8.98 0.75 -39.96
N ARG A 404 -7.80 0.13 -40.05
CA ARG A 404 -7.49 -1.14 -39.37
C ARG A 404 -7.04 -0.92 -37.92
N ARG A 405 -7.98 -0.63 -37.02
CA ARG A 405 -7.70 -0.44 -35.58
C ARG A 405 -6.93 -1.59 -34.95
N TYR A 406 -7.19 -2.82 -35.40
CA TYR A 406 -6.62 -4.05 -34.86
C TYR A 406 -5.59 -4.65 -35.81
N ARG A 407 -4.88 -3.82 -36.60
CA ARG A 407 -3.84 -4.26 -37.53
C ARG A 407 -2.90 -5.25 -36.85
N VAL A 408 -2.68 -6.42 -37.47
CA VAL A 408 -1.74 -7.42 -36.95
C VAL A 408 -0.32 -6.94 -37.24
N THR A 409 0.37 -6.47 -36.21
CA THR A 409 1.76 -6.00 -36.29
C THR A 409 2.71 -7.03 -35.67
N GLU A 410 4.01 -6.87 -35.95
CA GLU A 410 5.06 -7.70 -35.38
C GLU A 410 5.10 -7.59 -33.84
N SER A 411 5.07 -6.35 -33.32
CA SER A 411 4.99 -6.04 -31.89
C SER A 411 3.65 -6.43 -31.24
N GLY A 412 2.61 -6.69 -32.04
CA GLY A 412 1.24 -6.88 -31.58
C GLY A 412 0.49 -5.60 -31.23
N ILE A 413 1.18 -4.45 -31.13
CA ILE A 413 0.59 -3.14 -30.82
C ILE A 413 0.08 -2.52 -32.12
N SER A 414 -1.22 -2.24 -32.18
CA SER A 414 -1.84 -1.60 -33.35
C SER A 414 -1.91 -0.09 -33.19
N PRO A 415 -1.77 0.68 -34.28
CA PRO A 415 -2.01 2.13 -34.24
C PRO A 415 -3.43 2.46 -33.78
N ARG A 416 -3.56 3.49 -32.93
CA ARG A 416 -4.80 3.83 -32.24
C ARG A 416 -5.31 5.22 -32.65
N PRO A 417 -6.42 5.30 -33.40
CA PRO A 417 -7.18 6.53 -33.57
C PRO A 417 -8.15 6.73 -32.38
N LEU A 418 -8.59 7.97 -32.20
CA LEU A 418 -9.64 8.36 -31.26
C LEU A 418 -10.96 8.67 -31.98
N PRO A 419 -12.11 8.43 -31.31
CA PRO A 419 -13.40 8.88 -31.81
C PRO A 419 -13.40 10.37 -32.17
N GLY A 420 -13.96 10.69 -33.33
CA GLY A 420 -14.03 12.06 -33.87
C GLY A 420 -12.92 12.42 -34.85
N GLN A 421 -11.81 11.66 -34.90
CA GLN A 421 -10.75 11.89 -35.88
C GLN A 421 -11.18 11.42 -37.29
N PRO A 422 -11.07 12.27 -38.33
CA PRO A 422 -11.47 11.91 -39.69
C PRO A 422 -10.75 10.66 -40.21
N LYS A 423 -11.47 9.78 -40.91
CA LYS A 423 -10.97 8.51 -41.49
C LYS A 423 -10.47 7.48 -40.48
N GLY A 424 -10.53 7.75 -39.18
CA GLY A 424 -10.11 6.84 -38.11
C GLY A 424 -11.24 6.00 -37.52
N GLN A 425 -12.39 5.89 -38.21
CA GLN A 425 -13.56 5.19 -37.66
C GLN A 425 -13.29 3.69 -37.53
N TYR A 426 -13.66 3.12 -36.38
CA TYR A 426 -13.57 1.69 -36.11
C TYR A 426 -14.66 1.24 -35.13
N LEU A 427 -14.87 -0.07 -35.05
CA LEU A 427 -15.74 -0.71 -34.08
C LEU A 427 -14.89 -1.35 -32.98
N ALA A 428 -15.16 -0.99 -31.71
CA ALA A 428 -14.64 -1.74 -30.57
C ALA A 428 -15.70 -2.76 -30.12
N THR A 429 -15.31 -4.01 -29.92
CA THR A 429 -16.23 -5.09 -29.57
C THR A 429 -15.55 -6.13 -28.68
N GLY A 430 -16.32 -6.78 -27.80
CA GLY A 430 -15.85 -7.93 -27.01
C GLY A 430 -15.88 -9.26 -27.77
N VAL A 431 -16.48 -9.29 -28.97
CA VAL A 431 -16.48 -10.47 -29.85
C VAL A 431 -15.16 -10.52 -30.61
N GLU A 432 -14.67 -11.73 -30.95
CA GLU A 432 -13.52 -11.86 -31.83
C GLU A 432 -13.76 -11.14 -33.16
N HIS A 433 -12.73 -10.44 -33.64
CA HIS A 433 -12.85 -9.51 -34.75
C HIS A 433 -11.63 -9.56 -35.66
N ASN A 434 -11.81 -9.08 -36.89
CA ASN A 434 -10.72 -8.87 -37.83
C ASN A 434 -10.01 -7.52 -37.60
N GLU A 435 -9.02 -7.21 -38.42
CA GLU A 435 -8.21 -5.97 -38.30
C GLU A 435 -9.04 -4.67 -38.32
N PHE A 436 -10.26 -4.68 -38.87
CA PHE A 436 -11.17 -3.52 -38.92
C PHE A 436 -12.15 -3.45 -37.74
N GLY A 437 -12.12 -4.42 -36.82
CA GLY A 437 -13.05 -4.52 -35.69
C GLY A 437 -14.40 -5.16 -36.05
N LYS A 438 -14.53 -5.77 -37.24
CA LYS A 438 -15.75 -6.50 -37.64
C LYS A 438 -15.67 -7.93 -37.11
N VAL A 439 -16.80 -8.45 -36.63
CA VAL A 439 -16.90 -9.82 -36.09
C VAL A 439 -16.35 -10.85 -37.09
N SER A 440 -15.53 -11.78 -36.60
CA SER A 440 -14.94 -12.84 -37.42
C SER A 440 -14.80 -14.14 -36.64
N GLU A 441 -15.33 -15.21 -37.22
CA GLU A 441 -15.18 -16.59 -36.73
C GLU A 441 -14.16 -17.39 -37.58
N ASP A 442 -13.43 -16.72 -38.48
CA ASP A 442 -12.43 -17.38 -39.31
C ASP A 442 -11.29 -17.95 -38.44
N PRO A 443 -10.95 -19.25 -38.57
CA PRO A 443 -9.92 -19.86 -37.73
C PRO A 443 -8.53 -19.22 -37.85
N LYS A 444 -8.16 -18.71 -39.03
CA LYS A 444 -6.86 -18.05 -39.21
C LYS A 444 -6.85 -16.68 -38.55
N ASN A 445 -7.96 -15.94 -38.66
CA ASN A 445 -8.14 -14.69 -37.92
C ASN A 445 -8.01 -14.91 -36.41
N ARG A 446 -8.70 -15.93 -35.87
CA ARG A 446 -8.67 -16.26 -34.45
C ARG A 446 -7.23 -16.49 -33.95
N VAL A 447 -6.45 -17.31 -34.65
CA VAL A 447 -5.05 -17.55 -34.28
C VAL A 447 -4.23 -16.25 -34.35
N ALA A 448 -4.33 -15.51 -35.47
CA ALA A 448 -3.55 -14.29 -35.66
C ALA A 448 -3.85 -13.22 -34.58
N MET A 449 -5.11 -13.04 -34.20
CA MET A 449 -5.52 -12.06 -33.20
C MET A 449 -5.17 -12.47 -31.76
N MET A 450 -5.28 -13.75 -31.43
CA MET A 450 -4.82 -14.25 -30.13
C MET A 450 -3.31 -14.08 -29.99
N ASP A 451 -2.54 -14.51 -30.99
CA ASP A 451 -1.08 -14.39 -30.96
C ASP A 451 -0.66 -12.91 -30.92
N LYS A 452 -1.34 -12.04 -31.67
CA LYS A 452 -1.12 -10.58 -31.64
C LYS A 452 -1.30 -10.03 -30.23
N ARG A 453 -2.43 -10.32 -29.57
CA ARG A 453 -2.71 -9.81 -28.21
C ARG A 453 -1.72 -10.34 -27.19
N GLN A 454 -1.30 -11.60 -27.32
CA GLN A 454 -0.31 -12.23 -26.45
C GLN A 454 1.08 -11.60 -26.60
N ARG A 455 1.53 -11.29 -27.83
CA ARG A 455 2.85 -10.71 -28.12
C ARG A 455 3.03 -9.28 -27.60
N LYS A 456 1.95 -8.56 -27.30
CA LYS A 456 2.02 -7.15 -26.89
C LYS A 456 2.90 -6.92 -25.67
N ILE A 457 2.82 -7.83 -24.69
CA ILE A 457 3.47 -7.67 -23.40
C ILE A 457 4.76 -8.51 -23.40
N PRO A 458 5.94 -7.88 -23.24
CA PRO A 458 7.19 -8.61 -23.06
C PRO A 458 7.11 -9.57 -21.87
N THR A 459 7.89 -10.64 -21.89
CA THR A 459 7.96 -11.59 -20.75
C THR A 459 8.88 -11.11 -19.64
N ASP A 460 9.77 -10.16 -19.92
CA ASP A 460 10.70 -9.57 -18.95
C ASP A 460 10.28 -8.12 -18.62
N PRO A 461 9.99 -7.80 -17.35
CA PRO A 461 9.68 -6.43 -16.92
C PRO A 461 10.72 -5.37 -17.34
N ARG A 462 11.99 -5.75 -17.48
CA ARG A 462 13.07 -4.83 -17.86
C ARG A 462 12.90 -4.28 -19.27
N GLU A 463 12.31 -5.03 -20.18
CA GLU A 463 11.96 -4.56 -21.53
C GLU A 463 10.85 -3.50 -21.51
N MET A 464 10.06 -3.46 -20.44
CA MET A 464 9.08 -2.40 -20.19
C MET A 464 9.67 -1.19 -19.46
N GLY A 465 10.97 -1.20 -19.15
CA GLY A 465 11.64 -0.15 -18.38
C GLY A 465 11.34 -0.21 -16.88
N LEU A 466 10.94 -1.38 -16.36
CA LEU A 466 10.63 -1.59 -14.95
C LEU A 466 11.72 -2.40 -14.25
N SER A 467 11.87 -2.16 -12.95
CA SER A 467 12.60 -3.09 -12.06
C SER A 467 11.60 -4.15 -11.60
N GLY A 468 11.81 -5.41 -11.97
CA GLY A 468 10.89 -6.49 -11.65
C GLY A 468 10.87 -6.82 -10.16
N ILE A 469 12.02 -6.70 -9.51
CA ILE A 469 12.20 -6.83 -8.07
C ILE A 469 12.90 -5.60 -7.47
N LYS A 470 12.82 -5.48 -6.15
CA LYS A 470 13.69 -4.64 -5.32
C LYS A 470 14.54 -5.54 -4.44
N TYR A 471 15.86 -5.42 -4.49
CA TYR A 471 16.78 -6.34 -3.81
C TYR A 471 17.65 -5.63 -2.77
N ASN A 472 17.75 -6.22 -1.58
CA ASN A 472 18.70 -5.85 -0.54
C ASN A 472 19.43 -7.10 -0.03
N GLY A 473 20.76 -7.11 -0.04
CA GLY A 473 21.53 -8.24 0.46
C GLY A 473 22.88 -8.43 -0.23
N PRO A 474 23.64 -9.47 0.11
CA PRO A 474 24.85 -9.86 -0.60
C PRO A 474 24.54 -10.34 -2.03
N GLU A 475 25.53 -10.41 -2.92
CA GLU A 475 25.32 -10.89 -4.30
C GLU A 475 24.89 -12.38 -4.36
N ALA A 476 25.34 -13.18 -3.40
CA ALA A 476 25.01 -14.60 -3.27
C ALA A 476 24.56 -14.90 -1.82
N PRO A 477 23.26 -14.73 -1.49
CA PRO A 477 22.74 -15.01 -0.16
C PRO A 477 22.55 -16.52 0.07
N ASP A 478 22.82 -17.01 1.27
CA ASP A 478 22.51 -18.41 1.64
C ASP A 478 21.00 -18.59 1.89
N LEU A 479 20.37 -17.56 2.46
CA LEU A 479 18.93 -17.46 2.70
C LEU A 479 18.34 -16.28 1.91
N LEU A 480 17.36 -16.55 1.06
CA LEU A 480 16.62 -15.52 0.33
C LEU A 480 15.20 -15.40 0.88
N LEU A 481 14.84 -14.21 1.35
CA LEU A 481 13.48 -13.85 1.74
C LEU A 481 12.77 -13.17 0.57
N ILE A 482 11.55 -13.59 0.26
CA ILE A 482 10.75 -13.05 -0.84
C ILE A 482 9.38 -12.61 -0.34
N GLY A 483 8.94 -11.43 -0.76
CA GLY A 483 7.62 -10.88 -0.44
C GLY A 483 7.04 -10.00 -1.54
N ILE A 484 5.87 -9.43 -1.26
CA ILE A 484 5.13 -8.50 -2.13
C ILE A 484 4.36 -7.47 -1.30
N GLY A 485 4.09 -6.28 -1.87
CA GLY A 485 3.28 -5.24 -1.21
C GLY A 485 3.87 -4.78 0.13
N SER A 486 3.02 -4.61 1.15
CA SER A 486 3.43 -4.10 2.47
C SER A 486 4.33 -5.02 3.29
N THR A 487 4.53 -6.27 2.88
CA THR A 487 5.46 -7.18 3.59
C THR A 487 6.93 -6.78 3.48
N TYR A 488 7.26 -5.79 2.62
CA TYR A 488 8.63 -5.29 2.45
C TYR A 488 9.29 -4.86 3.76
N GLY A 489 8.58 -4.05 4.56
CA GLY A 489 9.09 -3.54 5.83
C GLY A 489 9.45 -4.66 6.81
N PRO A 490 8.51 -5.53 7.20
CA PRO A 490 8.81 -6.60 8.14
C PRO A 490 9.86 -7.60 7.63
N ILE A 491 9.89 -7.89 6.33
CA ILE A 491 10.92 -8.77 5.74
C ILE A 491 12.30 -8.11 5.80
N ASP A 492 12.44 -6.83 5.45
CA ASP A 492 13.75 -6.17 5.48
C ASP A 492 14.26 -5.96 6.91
N ASP A 493 13.36 -5.70 7.87
CA ASP A 493 13.71 -5.67 9.30
C ASP A 493 14.20 -7.04 9.78
N ALA A 494 13.52 -8.13 9.40
CA ALA A 494 13.94 -9.49 9.71
C ALA A 494 15.31 -9.83 9.05
N ARG A 495 15.52 -9.44 7.80
CA ARG A 495 16.81 -9.58 7.11
C ARG A 495 17.92 -8.87 7.89
N ARG A 496 17.70 -7.62 8.33
CA ARG A 496 18.70 -6.86 9.11
C ARG A 496 19.00 -7.55 10.44
N ALA A 497 17.98 -8.05 11.14
CA ALA A 497 18.14 -8.78 12.39
C ALA A 497 18.96 -10.08 12.21
N LEU A 498 18.63 -10.89 11.20
CA LEU A 498 19.35 -12.13 10.90
C LEU A 498 20.79 -11.86 10.45
N ALA A 499 21.01 -10.83 9.63
CA ALA A 499 22.34 -10.42 9.19
C ALA A 499 23.21 -9.93 10.37
N ALA A 500 22.62 -9.25 11.36
CA ALA A 500 23.31 -8.85 12.58
C ALA A 500 23.74 -10.04 13.45
N GLU A 501 23.08 -11.20 13.29
CA GLU A 501 23.48 -12.48 13.90
C GLU A 501 24.50 -13.26 13.05
N GLY A 502 24.92 -12.73 11.90
CA GLY A 502 25.96 -13.30 11.04
C GLY A 502 25.46 -14.18 9.90
N LEU A 503 24.14 -14.28 9.67
CA LEU A 503 23.59 -15.04 8.54
C LEU A 503 23.71 -14.26 7.22
N SER A 504 24.03 -14.95 6.13
CA SER A 504 24.01 -14.39 4.76
C SER A 504 22.58 -14.37 4.23
N VAL A 505 21.88 -13.24 4.39
CA VAL A 505 20.45 -13.10 4.06
C VAL A 505 20.20 -12.02 3.01
N GLY A 506 19.54 -12.40 1.92
CA GLY A 506 19.02 -11.50 0.89
C GLY A 506 17.50 -11.30 1.03
N HIS A 507 17.01 -10.17 0.54
CA HIS A 507 15.59 -9.85 0.45
C HIS A 507 15.28 -9.40 -0.98
N ALA A 508 14.53 -10.23 -1.72
CA ALA A 508 14.01 -9.89 -3.04
C ALA A 508 12.51 -9.62 -2.94
N HIS A 509 12.10 -8.37 -3.16
CA HIS A 509 10.71 -7.97 -3.08
C HIS A 509 10.11 -7.82 -4.47
N VAL A 510 9.04 -8.56 -4.77
CA VAL A 510 8.41 -8.56 -6.09
C VAL A 510 7.67 -7.23 -6.31
N ARG A 511 8.03 -6.53 -7.39
CA ARG A 511 7.45 -5.24 -7.80
C ARG A 511 6.59 -5.36 -9.05
N VAL A 512 6.78 -6.40 -9.85
CA VAL A 512 5.94 -6.73 -11.01
C VAL A 512 5.45 -8.16 -10.87
N LEU A 513 4.13 -8.31 -10.70
CA LEU A 513 3.48 -9.61 -10.55
C LEU A 513 3.17 -10.24 -11.91
N ALA A 514 2.86 -9.41 -12.92
CA ALA A 514 2.66 -9.82 -14.30
C ALA A 514 3.28 -8.81 -15.27
N PRO A 515 4.18 -9.23 -16.17
CA PRO A 515 4.86 -10.53 -16.19
C PRO A 515 5.79 -10.69 -14.96
N LEU A 516 5.89 -11.90 -14.42
CA LEU A 516 6.78 -12.18 -13.28
C LEU A 516 8.27 -12.07 -13.72
N PRO A 517 9.16 -11.44 -12.93
CA PRO A 517 10.60 -11.32 -13.24
C PRO A 517 11.36 -12.63 -13.02
N VAL A 518 11.07 -13.63 -13.86
CA VAL A 518 11.65 -14.98 -13.73
C VAL A 518 13.18 -14.96 -13.81
N GLY A 519 13.77 -14.14 -14.68
CA GLY A 519 15.22 -14.04 -14.83
C GLY A 519 15.90 -13.53 -13.55
N GLU A 520 15.48 -12.37 -13.05
CA GLU A 520 16.03 -11.76 -11.83
C GLU A 520 15.86 -12.68 -10.61
N LEU A 521 14.71 -13.33 -10.46
CA LEU A 521 14.47 -14.28 -9.37
C LEU A 521 15.30 -15.55 -9.52
N SER A 522 15.51 -16.06 -10.75
CA SER A 522 16.34 -17.25 -10.99
C SER A 522 17.80 -17.01 -10.62
N GLU A 523 18.33 -15.82 -10.93
CA GLU A 523 19.72 -15.45 -10.59
C GLU A 523 19.94 -15.51 -9.07
N LEU A 524 19.03 -14.95 -8.28
CA LEU A 524 19.13 -14.96 -6.82
C LEU A 524 18.85 -16.35 -6.23
N MET A 525 17.76 -16.99 -6.66
CA MET A 525 17.37 -18.31 -6.14
C MET A 525 18.39 -19.41 -6.46
N GLY A 526 19.08 -19.33 -7.62
CA GLY A 526 20.11 -20.30 -8.00
C GLY A 526 21.38 -20.24 -7.15
N THR A 527 21.55 -19.19 -6.34
CA THR A 527 22.67 -19.06 -5.38
C THR A 527 22.29 -19.40 -3.95
N ALA A 528 21.00 -19.39 -3.62
CA ALA A 528 20.51 -19.61 -2.27
C ALA A 528 20.44 -21.10 -1.91
N THR A 529 20.65 -21.41 -0.63
CA THR A 529 20.37 -22.76 -0.10
C THR A 529 18.89 -22.86 0.30
N HIS A 530 18.39 -21.80 0.94
CA HIS A 530 17.00 -21.69 1.39
C HIS A 530 16.31 -20.47 0.76
N VAL A 531 15.07 -20.65 0.34
CA VAL A 531 14.19 -19.56 -0.09
C VAL A 531 12.94 -19.58 0.77
N ILE A 532 12.64 -18.48 1.45
CA ILE A 532 11.40 -18.29 2.21
C ILE A 532 10.53 -17.27 1.49
N VAL A 533 9.31 -17.67 1.14
CA VAL A 533 8.31 -16.76 0.60
C VAL A 533 7.30 -16.44 1.70
N VAL A 534 7.14 -15.13 1.97
CA VAL A 534 6.28 -14.59 3.02
C VAL A 534 4.96 -14.14 2.39
N ASP A 535 3.90 -14.88 2.67
CA ASP A 535 2.56 -14.70 2.09
C ASP A 535 1.55 -14.26 3.15
N ASN A 536 0.89 -13.11 2.95
CA ASN A 536 -0.29 -12.71 3.72
C ASN A 536 -1.56 -13.39 3.20
N ASN A 537 -1.52 -14.71 2.97
CA ASN A 537 -2.69 -15.50 2.56
C ASN A 537 -2.48 -16.98 2.92
N GLN A 538 -3.58 -17.73 3.03
CA GLN A 538 -3.57 -19.14 3.44
C GLN A 538 -2.89 -20.07 2.42
N ASN A 539 -3.00 -19.76 1.13
CA ASN A 539 -2.60 -20.68 0.07
C ASN A 539 -1.12 -20.56 -0.32
N GLY A 540 -0.44 -19.50 0.09
CA GLY A 540 0.91 -19.19 -0.41
C GLY A 540 0.87 -18.86 -1.90
N GLN A 541 0.02 -17.91 -2.32
CA GLN A 541 -0.17 -17.62 -3.75
C GLN A 541 1.14 -17.16 -4.41
N LEU A 542 1.91 -16.29 -3.76
CA LEU A 542 3.21 -15.87 -4.29
C LEU A 542 4.19 -17.04 -4.30
N PHE A 543 4.24 -17.82 -3.21
CA PHE A 543 5.06 -19.04 -3.14
C PHE A 543 4.81 -19.99 -4.31
N GLN A 544 3.55 -20.34 -4.56
CA GLN A 544 3.17 -21.25 -5.65
C GLN A 544 3.55 -20.70 -7.03
N LEU A 545 3.39 -19.39 -7.22
CA LEU A 545 3.77 -18.73 -8.48
C LEU A 545 5.28 -18.82 -8.73
N ILE A 546 6.09 -18.55 -7.70
CA ILE A 546 7.54 -18.60 -7.77
C ILE A 546 8.04 -20.03 -7.97
N ASP A 547 7.57 -20.98 -7.17
CA ASP A 547 7.94 -22.40 -7.29
C ASP A 547 7.61 -22.93 -8.71
N TYR A 548 6.43 -22.58 -9.22
CA TYR A 548 6.04 -23.00 -10.57
C TYR A 548 6.87 -22.32 -11.66
N LYS A 549 6.94 -20.98 -11.68
CA LYS A 549 7.55 -20.24 -12.80
C LYS A 549 9.08 -20.22 -12.73
N VAL A 550 9.63 -19.88 -11.58
CA VAL A 550 11.07 -19.75 -11.36
C VAL A 550 11.70 -21.12 -11.17
N GLY A 551 11.08 -22.00 -10.38
CA GLY A 551 11.55 -23.38 -10.22
C GLY A 551 11.57 -24.14 -11.56
N LYS A 552 10.60 -23.89 -12.46
CA LYS A 552 10.65 -24.44 -13.82
C LYS A 552 11.85 -23.91 -14.60
N ALA A 553 12.08 -22.59 -14.58
CA ALA A 553 13.19 -21.97 -15.30
C ALA A 553 14.56 -22.50 -14.82
N LEU A 554 14.76 -22.65 -13.51
CA LEU A 554 15.98 -23.25 -12.95
C LEU A 554 16.19 -24.69 -13.44
N ARG A 555 15.15 -25.52 -13.40
CA ARG A 555 15.21 -26.91 -13.90
C ARG A 555 15.55 -26.97 -15.40
N GLU A 556 14.95 -26.10 -16.20
CA GLU A 556 15.24 -26.01 -17.64
C GLU A 556 16.67 -25.52 -17.91
N ALA A 557 17.23 -24.69 -17.03
CA ALA A 557 18.62 -24.23 -17.08
C ALA A 557 19.63 -25.25 -16.50
N GLY A 558 19.16 -26.36 -15.91
CA GLY A 558 20.03 -27.35 -15.25
C GLY A 558 20.64 -26.87 -13.93
N VAL A 559 20.00 -25.90 -13.26
CA VAL A 559 20.36 -25.39 -11.94
C VAL A 559 19.48 -26.07 -10.89
N ASP A 560 20.09 -26.50 -9.78
CA ASP A 560 19.35 -27.09 -8.67
C ASP A 560 18.37 -26.08 -8.06
N VAL A 561 17.15 -26.52 -7.77
CA VAL A 561 16.14 -25.67 -7.14
C VAL A 561 16.41 -25.64 -5.63
N PRO A 562 16.51 -24.45 -4.99
CA PRO A 562 16.78 -24.35 -3.56
C PRO A 562 15.64 -24.95 -2.72
N LEU A 563 15.91 -25.19 -1.43
CA LEU A 563 14.86 -25.60 -0.49
C LEU A 563 13.89 -24.43 -0.28
N MET A 564 12.69 -24.56 -0.85
CA MET A 564 11.66 -23.53 -0.78
C MET A 564 10.70 -23.75 0.40
N HIS A 565 10.43 -22.68 1.14
CA HIS A 565 9.57 -22.65 2.31
C HIS A 565 8.51 -21.57 2.16
N SER A 566 7.32 -21.81 2.70
CA SER A 566 6.19 -20.89 2.63
C SER A 566 5.79 -20.49 4.05
N VAL A 567 6.03 -19.23 4.40
CA VAL A 567 5.62 -18.63 5.67
C VAL A 567 4.33 -17.86 5.42
N ARG A 568 3.26 -18.23 6.13
CA ARG A 568 1.90 -17.77 5.82
C ARG A 568 1.23 -17.14 7.02
N LYS A 569 0.58 -16.00 6.81
CA LYS A 569 -0.26 -15.33 7.83
C LYS A 569 -1.57 -14.85 7.22
N TYR A 570 -2.67 -15.21 7.86
CA TYR A 570 -4.04 -14.98 7.37
C TYR A 570 -5.03 -14.73 8.52
N ASP A 571 -4.53 -14.15 9.62
CA ASP A 571 -5.32 -13.79 10.80
C ASP A 571 -5.87 -12.35 10.75
N GLY A 572 -5.62 -11.64 9.64
CA GLY A 572 -6.03 -10.26 9.44
C GLY A 572 -5.08 -9.19 9.99
N THR A 573 -3.90 -9.59 10.48
CA THR A 573 -2.86 -8.69 11.01
C THR A 573 -1.61 -8.69 10.13
N PRO A 574 -0.80 -7.62 10.14
CA PRO A 574 0.47 -7.60 9.40
C PRO A 574 1.48 -8.58 10.01
N PHE A 575 2.44 -9.03 9.20
CA PHE A 575 3.62 -9.72 9.74
C PHE A 575 4.41 -8.78 10.64
N LEU A 576 4.94 -9.33 11.72
CA LEU A 576 5.93 -8.71 12.57
C LEU A 576 7.33 -9.23 12.17
N PRO A 577 8.38 -8.38 12.21
CA PRO A 577 9.74 -8.82 11.92
C PRO A 577 10.15 -10.06 12.73
N GLU A 578 9.76 -10.12 14.01
CA GLU A 578 10.13 -11.18 14.93
C GLU A 578 9.54 -12.54 14.53
N GLU A 579 8.35 -12.56 13.93
CA GLU A 579 7.72 -13.78 13.41
C GLU A 579 8.54 -14.36 12.25
N ILE A 580 8.98 -13.50 11.33
CA ILE A 580 9.80 -13.91 10.17
C ILE A 580 11.18 -14.40 10.62
N VAL A 581 11.79 -13.74 11.60
CA VAL A 581 13.07 -14.17 12.19
C VAL A 581 12.95 -15.55 12.82
N ALA A 582 11.87 -15.82 13.56
CA ALA A 582 11.65 -17.13 14.19
C ALA A 582 11.55 -18.25 13.15
N GLU A 583 10.73 -18.05 12.12
CA GLU A 583 10.56 -19.01 11.00
C GLU A 583 11.87 -19.22 10.24
N ALA A 584 12.61 -18.16 9.95
CA ALA A 584 13.90 -18.25 9.27
C ALA A 584 14.93 -19.06 10.07
N LYS A 585 14.95 -18.91 11.40
CA LYS A 585 15.83 -19.69 12.28
C LYS A 585 15.42 -21.16 12.34
N GLU A 586 14.13 -21.45 12.42
CA GLU A 586 13.66 -22.84 12.41
C GLU A 586 14.09 -23.55 11.12
N VAL A 587 13.90 -22.91 9.96
CA VAL A 587 14.26 -23.48 8.66
C VAL A 587 15.76 -23.66 8.48
N THR A 588 16.58 -22.72 8.97
CA THR A 588 18.05 -22.79 8.83
C THR A 588 18.71 -23.73 9.84
N GLN A 589 18.15 -23.89 11.05
CA GLN A 589 18.69 -24.80 12.07
C GLN A 589 18.34 -26.28 11.84
N VAL A 590 17.16 -26.59 11.28
CA VAL A 590 16.78 -27.97 10.94
C VAL A 590 17.74 -28.58 9.90
N ALA A 591 18.33 -27.74 9.04
CA ALA A 591 19.29 -28.16 8.03
C ALA A 591 20.71 -28.48 8.58
N GLU A 592 21.12 -27.91 9.71
CA GLU A 592 22.42 -28.24 10.35
C GLU A 592 22.38 -29.55 11.14
N ALA A 593 21.18 -30.05 11.46
CA ALA A 593 20.96 -31.26 12.25
C ALA A 593 20.58 -32.50 11.41
N SER A 594 20.42 -32.36 10.10
CA SER A 594 20.09 -33.43 9.14
C SER A 594 21.22 -33.65 8.14
#